data_AF-A0A956RFX6-F1
#
_entry.id   AF-A0A956RFX6-F1
#
_cell.length_a   1.000
_cell.length_b   1.000
_cell.length_c   1.000
_cell.angle_alpha   90.00
_cell.angle_beta   90.00
_cell.angle_gamma   90.00
#
_symmetry.space_group_name_H-M   'P 1'
#
loop_
_entity.id
_entity.type
_entity.pdbx_description
1 polymer ?
#
loop_
_entity_poly.entity_id
_entity_poly.type
_entity_poly.pdbx_seq_one_letter_code
_entity_poly.pdbx_strand_id
1 'polypeptide(L)'
;MADLAGSGGYKNFILPALALVVLGALYFAQKQVLTETPQPTPSEAQPTTKPVARGESAPAKPDAKAPEEPAAPAAAEERARRDAMLRRLQGSLARRGVPAQADAPAAEPATGAAPAPASPDAKQPAPPTPTLNKDYIRQRIKDDLVPLARECYESALEDDAALAGRLVMDFSIVGDEDIGGVVDEVALGEDSEIKHPELLECLRESMYSVTFEPPEGYGTVRVTYPIVFAQAPPDGE
;
A
#
# COMPACT_ATOMS: atom_id res chain seq x y z
N MET A 1 10.75 14.69 59.69
CA MET A 1 10.79 16.17 59.68
C MET A 1 11.65 16.60 58.51
N ALA A 2 11.22 17.65 57.80
CA ALA A 2 11.69 18.18 56.51
C ALA A 2 11.09 17.47 55.28
N ASP A 3 10.51 18.14 54.28
CA ASP A 3 9.90 19.48 54.18
C ASP A 3 9.13 19.44 52.84
N LEU A 4 7.86 19.85 52.84
CA LEU A 4 6.98 19.90 51.65
C LEU A 4 6.78 21.38 51.32
N ALA A 5 7.49 21.92 50.31
CA ALA A 5 7.21 23.24 49.77
C ALA A 5 7.66 23.35 48.31
N GLY A 6 6.71 23.65 47.41
CA GLY A 6 7.03 23.90 45.99
C GLY A 6 5.81 24.05 45.08
N SER A 7 4.76 24.77 45.51
CA SER A 7 3.63 25.14 44.66
C SER A 7 3.74 26.62 44.28
N GLY A 8 4.21 26.90 43.06
CA GLY A 8 4.35 28.26 42.57
C GLY A 8 4.91 28.31 41.15
N GLY A 9 4.06 28.14 40.13
CA GLY A 9 4.52 28.27 38.74
C GLY A 9 3.48 28.08 37.63
N TYR A 10 2.27 27.59 37.91
CA TYR A 10 1.34 27.18 36.84
C TYR A 10 0.50 28.30 36.20
N LYS A 11 0.55 29.55 36.70
CA LYS A 11 -0.32 30.63 36.19
C LYS A 11 0.16 31.30 34.90
N ASN A 12 1.42 31.14 34.50
CA ASN A 12 1.97 31.80 33.29
C ASN A 12 1.96 30.93 32.02
N PHE A 13 1.61 29.63 32.11
CA PHE A 13 1.57 28.72 30.95
C PHE A 13 0.17 28.45 30.38
N ILE A 14 -0.90 28.86 31.07
CA ILE A 14 -2.28 28.59 30.61
C ILE A 14 -2.72 29.55 29.48
N LEU A 15 -2.23 30.79 29.49
CA LEU A 15 -2.57 31.80 28.48
C LEU A 15 -2.12 31.47 27.05
N PRO A 16 -0.88 30.99 26.79
CA PRO A 16 -0.48 30.66 25.41
C PRO A 16 -1.18 29.42 24.86
N ALA A 17 -1.53 28.45 25.70
CA ALA A 17 -2.22 27.23 25.27
C ALA A 17 -3.64 27.52 24.75
N LEU A 18 -4.39 28.41 25.43
CA LEU A 18 -5.73 28.81 24.98
C LEU A 18 -5.69 29.60 23.66
N ALA A 19 -4.67 30.44 23.44
CA ALA A 19 -4.54 31.19 22.20
C ALA A 19 -4.31 30.28 20.97
N LEU A 20 -3.53 29.21 21.13
CA LEU A 20 -3.30 28.23 20.06
C LEU A 20 -4.55 27.40 19.75
N VAL A 21 -5.33 27.04 20.76
CA VAL A 21 -6.61 26.31 20.55
C VAL A 21 -7.62 27.17 19.80
N VAL A 22 -7.75 28.46 20.15
CA VAL A 22 -8.67 29.38 19.46
C VAL A 22 -8.23 29.65 18.02
N LEU A 23 -6.92 29.84 17.78
CA LEU A 23 -6.38 30.01 16.42
C LEU A 23 -6.56 28.75 15.56
N GLY A 24 -6.35 27.56 16.15
CA GLY A 24 -6.61 26.29 15.48
C GLY A 24 -8.08 26.10 15.13
N ALA A 25 -9.00 26.41 16.04
CA ALA A 25 -10.44 26.33 15.82
C ALA A 25 -10.92 27.32 14.73
N LEU A 26 -10.42 28.55 14.73
CA LEU A 26 -10.73 29.54 13.68
C LEU A 26 -10.20 29.12 12.31
N TYR A 27 -8.98 28.59 12.26
CA TYR A 27 -8.40 28.07 11.01
C TYR A 27 -9.20 26.89 10.46
N PHE A 28 -9.64 25.98 11.33
CA PHE A 28 -10.43 24.82 10.92
C PHE A 28 -11.83 25.22 10.44
N ALA A 29 -12.49 26.16 11.12
CA ALA A 29 -13.78 26.71 10.70
C ALA A 29 -13.70 27.43 9.34
N GLN A 30 -12.61 28.15 9.07
CA GLN A 30 -12.43 28.83 7.78
C GLN A 30 -12.25 27.85 6.60
N LYS A 31 -11.66 26.68 6.84
CA LYS A 31 -11.49 25.66 5.79
C LYS A 31 -12.80 24.96 5.42
N GLN A 32 -13.74 24.78 6.36
CA GLN A 32 -14.98 24.07 6.06
C GLN A 32 -15.94 24.85 5.14
N VAL A 33 -15.87 26.19 5.13
CA VAL A 33 -16.73 27.04 4.29
C VAL A 33 -16.36 26.98 2.80
N LEU A 34 -15.16 26.50 2.45
CA LEU A 34 -14.71 26.44 1.05
C LEU A 34 -14.96 25.09 0.36
N THR A 35 -15.57 24.13 1.05
CA THR A 35 -15.84 22.77 0.52
C THR A 35 -17.33 22.44 0.36
N GLU A 36 -18.21 23.44 0.31
CA GLU A 36 -19.58 23.24 -0.17
C GLU A 36 -19.60 23.23 -1.71
N THR A 37 -19.29 22.06 -2.28
CA THR A 37 -19.70 21.74 -3.64
C THR A 37 -21.23 21.69 -3.69
N PRO A 38 -21.90 22.48 -4.55
CA PRO A 38 -23.35 22.49 -4.64
C PRO A 38 -23.86 21.11 -5.06
N GLN A 39 -24.69 20.50 -4.21
CA GLN A 39 -25.39 19.27 -4.54
C GLN A 39 -26.29 19.49 -5.78
N PRO A 40 -26.25 18.62 -6.79
CA PRO A 40 -27.25 18.63 -7.85
C PRO A 40 -28.61 18.21 -7.25
N THR A 41 -29.58 19.10 -7.38
CA THR A 41 -30.98 18.89 -7.03
C THR A 41 -31.52 17.62 -7.69
N PRO A 42 -32.20 16.71 -6.95
CA PRO A 42 -32.92 15.61 -7.56
C PRO A 42 -34.08 16.18 -8.38
N SER A 43 -34.02 16.01 -9.70
CA SER A 43 -35.13 16.31 -10.59
C SER A 43 -36.22 15.27 -10.35
N GLU A 44 -37.19 15.69 -9.54
CA GLU A 44 -38.47 15.03 -9.34
C GLU A 44 -39.25 15.01 -10.66
N ALA A 45 -39.27 13.85 -11.33
CA ALA A 45 -40.16 13.58 -12.45
C ALA A 45 -41.18 12.51 -12.03
N GLN A 46 -42.42 12.97 -11.94
CA GLN A 46 -43.62 12.24 -11.52
C GLN A 46 -43.97 11.02 -12.40
N PRO A 47 -44.79 10.10 -11.86
CA PRO A 47 -45.31 8.93 -12.57
C PRO A 47 -46.47 9.32 -13.49
N THR A 48 -46.49 8.82 -14.72
CA THR A 48 -47.73 8.71 -15.50
C THR A 48 -47.92 7.30 -16.03
N THR A 49 -48.98 6.69 -15.52
CA THR A 49 -49.55 5.42 -15.97
C THR A 49 -50.26 5.61 -17.31
N LYS A 50 -49.99 4.73 -18.27
CA LYS A 50 -50.90 4.43 -19.39
C LYS A 50 -50.91 2.92 -19.65
N PRO A 51 -52.06 2.23 -19.60
CA PRO A 51 -52.18 0.85 -20.02
C PRO A 51 -52.77 0.77 -21.43
N VAL A 52 -51.98 0.41 -22.45
CA VAL A 52 -52.52 0.05 -23.78
C VAL A 52 -51.68 -1.03 -24.48
N ALA A 53 -52.36 -2.13 -24.75
CA ALA A 53 -52.24 -3.08 -25.87
C ALA A 53 -50.88 -3.72 -26.24
N ARG A 54 -50.87 -5.03 -25.98
CA ARG A 54 -50.32 -6.12 -26.80
C ARG A 54 -50.14 -5.74 -28.29
N GLY A 55 -48.88 -5.54 -28.66
CA GLY A 55 -48.42 -5.37 -30.04
C GLY A 55 -47.03 -5.98 -30.16
N GLU A 56 -46.97 -7.12 -30.82
CA GLU A 56 -45.78 -7.87 -31.18
C GLU A 56 -44.89 -7.02 -32.09
N SER A 57 -43.73 -6.59 -31.58
CA SER A 57 -42.65 -5.99 -32.36
C SER A 57 -41.36 -6.15 -31.55
N ALA A 58 -40.42 -6.89 -32.13
CA ALA A 58 -39.12 -7.16 -31.54
C ALA A 58 -38.39 -5.83 -31.27
N PRO A 59 -37.96 -5.55 -30.03
CA PRO A 59 -37.17 -4.37 -29.76
C PRO A 59 -35.76 -4.56 -30.33
N ALA A 60 -35.40 -3.66 -31.24
CA ALA A 60 -34.01 -3.47 -31.64
C ALA A 60 -33.16 -3.22 -30.39
N LYS A 61 -32.04 -3.94 -30.28
CA LYS A 61 -31.04 -3.76 -29.23
C LYS A 61 -30.69 -2.27 -29.15
N PRO A 62 -30.92 -1.59 -28.01
CA PRO A 62 -30.37 -0.27 -27.83
C PRO A 62 -28.85 -0.40 -27.88
N ASP A 63 -28.22 0.33 -28.78
CA ASP A 63 -26.77 0.46 -28.87
C ASP A 63 -26.24 0.88 -27.49
N ALA A 64 -25.73 -0.11 -26.75
CA ALA A 64 -25.03 0.10 -25.50
C ALA A 64 -23.78 0.91 -25.82
N LYS A 65 -23.91 2.23 -25.67
CA LYS A 65 -22.79 3.17 -25.71
C LYS A 65 -21.78 2.67 -24.68
N ALA A 66 -20.68 2.09 -25.17
CA ALA A 66 -19.60 1.57 -24.34
C ALA A 66 -19.22 2.63 -23.30
N PRO A 67 -19.17 2.29 -22.00
CA PRO A 67 -18.69 3.21 -20.98
C PRO A 67 -17.30 3.68 -21.38
N GLU A 68 -17.17 4.97 -21.66
CA GLU A 68 -15.89 5.60 -21.93
C GLU A 68 -15.16 5.69 -20.59
N GLU A 69 -14.22 4.77 -20.39
CA GLU A 69 -13.49 4.51 -19.15
C GLU A 69 -12.53 5.67 -18.80
N PRO A 70 -12.79 6.49 -17.76
CA PRO A 70 -11.98 7.68 -17.46
C PRO A 70 -10.78 7.44 -16.53
N ALA A 71 -10.38 6.19 -16.24
CA ALA A 71 -9.47 5.89 -15.11
C ALA A 71 -7.95 5.95 -15.41
N ALA A 72 -7.53 6.01 -16.68
CA ALA A 72 -6.12 5.90 -17.06
C ALA A 72 -5.12 6.97 -16.51
N PRO A 73 -5.47 8.27 -16.33
CA PRO A 73 -4.44 9.28 -16.04
C PRO A 73 -3.91 9.23 -14.60
N ALA A 74 -4.71 8.79 -13.63
CA ALA A 74 -4.31 8.79 -12.22
C ALA A 74 -3.25 7.71 -11.91
N ALA A 75 -3.46 6.49 -12.38
CA ALA A 75 -2.53 5.37 -12.17
C ALA A 75 -1.16 5.63 -12.82
N ALA A 76 -1.14 6.25 -13.99
CA ALA A 76 0.11 6.63 -14.66
C ALA A 76 0.92 7.65 -13.85
N GLU A 77 0.24 8.62 -13.23
CA GLU A 77 0.88 9.62 -12.37
C GLU A 77 1.47 8.99 -11.09
N GLU A 78 0.73 8.08 -10.45
CA GLU A 78 1.21 7.37 -9.25
C GLU A 78 2.44 6.52 -9.56
N ARG A 79 2.42 5.76 -10.66
CA ARG A 79 3.57 4.99 -11.14
C ARG A 79 4.79 5.88 -11.38
N ALA A 80 4.60 7.04 -12.01
CA ALA A 80 5.67 8.00 -12.24
C ALA A 80 6.24 8.58 -10.94
N ARG A 81 5.39 8.88 -9.95
CA ARG A 81 5.80 9.35 -8.62
C ARG A 81 6.64 8.30 -7.88
N ARG A 82 6.20 7.04 -7.90
CA ARG A 82 6.94 5.90 -7.33
C ARG A 82 8.31 5.73 -7.99
N ASP A 83 8.36 5.70 -9.32
CA ASP A 83 9.62 5.54 -10.06
C ASP A 83 10.60 6.70 -9.80
N ALA A 84 10.08 7.93 -9.66
CA ALA A 84 10.89 9.08 -9.27
C ALA A 84 11.45 8.92 -7.84
N MET A 85 10.67 8.36 -6.91
CA MET A 85 11.12 8.08 -5.54
C MET A 85 12.21 6.99 -5.52
N LEU A 86 12.02 5.90 -6.26
CA LEU A 86 13.01 4.82 -6.40
C LEU A 86 14.35 5.34 -6.95
N ARG A 87 14.32 6.18 -8.00
CA ARG A 87 15.55 6.80 -8.53
C ARG A 87 16.26 7.67 -7.50
N ARG A 88 15.51 8.39 -6.66
CA ARG A 88 16.10 9.21 -5.58
C ARG A 88 16.76 8.34 -4.52
N LEU A 89 16.12 7.23 -4.13
CA LEU A 89 16.65 6.24 -3.18
C LEU A 89 17.92 5.58 -3.71
N GLN A 90 17.89 5.07 -4.94
CA GLN A 90 19.07 4.46 -5.56
C GLN A 90 20.25 5.45 -5.61
N GLY A 91 19.97 6.72 -5.92
CA GLY A 91 20.97 7.78 -5.90
C GLY A 91 21.49 8.16 -4.51
N SER A 92 20.69 8.05 -3.45
CA SER A 92 21.16 8.30 -2.07
C SER A 92 21.99 7.13 -1.56
N LEU A 93 21.54 5.90 -1.78
CA LEU A 93 22.25 4.67 -1.41
C LEU A 93 23.62 4.58 -2.11
N ALA A 94 23.68 4.87 -3.41
CA ALA A 94 24.94 4.91 -4.16
C ALA A 94 25.94 5.93 -3.57
N ARG A 95 25.46 7.10 -3.12
CA ARG A 95 26.32 8.13 -2.49
C ARG A 95 26.82 7.71 -1.10
N ARG A 96 26.05 6.91 -0.38
CA ARG A 96 26.44 6.34 0.92
C ARG A 96 27.35 5.11 0.79
N GLY A 97 27.64 4.66 -0.44
CA GLY A 97 28.45 3.47 -0.70
C GLY A 97 27.74 2.17 -0.30
N VAL A 98 26.41 2.19 -0.17
CA VAL A 98 25.63 0.97 0.00
C VAL A 98 25.66 0.26 -1.35
N PRO A 99 26.28 -0.94 -1.45
CA PRO A 99 26.27 -1.67 -2.70
C PRO A 99 24.82 -1.94 -3.06
N ALA A 100 24.44 -1.65 -4.32
CA ALA A 100 23.23 -2.23 -4.86
C ALA A 100 23.37 -3.73 -4.63
N GLN A 101 22.47 -4.31 -3.84
CA GLN A 101 22.37 -5.76 -3.73
C GLN A 101 21.86 -6.23 -5.08
N ALA A 102 22.76 -6.26 -6.08
CA ALA A 102 22.54 -6.91 -7.34
C ALA A 102 22.06 -8.29 -6.98
N ASP A 103 20.87 -8.65 -7.46
CA ASP A 103 20.21 -9.92 -7.26
C ASP A 103 21.22 -11.04 -7.41
N ALA A 104 21.84 -11.43 -6.31
CA ALA A 104 22.53 -12.67 -6.23
C ALA A 104 21.35 -13.64 -6.27
N PRO A 105 21.10 -14.34 -7.39
CA PRO A 105 20.10 -15.39 -7.40
C PRO A 105 20.42 -16.24 -6.18
N ALA A 106 19.43 -16.47 -5.32
CA ALA A 106 19.57 -17.26 -4.10
C ALA A 106 20.39 -18.49 -4.48
N ALA A 107 21.67 -18.48 -4.09
CA ALA A 107 22.63 -19.38 -4.68
C ALA A 107 22.22 -20.79 -4.28
N GLU A 108 21.67 -21.54 -5.22
CA GLU A 108 21.53 -22.97 -5.07
C GLU A 108 22.91 -23.50 -4.66
N PRO A 109 23.02 -24.31 -3.59
CA PRO A 109 24.31 -24.77 -3.10
C PRO A 109 24.96 -25.64 -4.17
N ALA A 110 25.82 -25.02 -4.98
CA ALA A 110 26.62 -25.69 -6.00
C ALA A 110 27.55 -26.68 -5.29
N THR A 111 27.16 -27.94 -5.35
CA THR A 111 27.92 -29.06 -4.84
C THR A 111 29.12 -29.28 -5.77
N GLY A 112 30.35 -28.98 -5.30
CA GLY A 112 31.55 -29.64 -5.83
C GLY A 112 32.65 -28.80 -6.49
N ALA A 113 32.92 -27.56 -6.06
CA ALA A 113 34.15 -26.84 -6.45
C ALA A 113 35.23 -26.91 -5.35
N ALA A 114 36.39 -27.45 -5.70
CA ALA A 114 37.54 -27.62 -4.80
C ALA A 114 38.10 -26.27 -4.30
N PRO A 115 38.59 -26.19 -3.05
CA PRO A 115 39.02 -24.94 -2.42
C PRO A 115 40.30 -24.36 -3.06
N ALA A 116 40.22 -23.12 -3.52
CA ALA A 116 41.38 -22.31 -3.87
C ALA A 116 42.08 -21.79 -2.59
N PRO A 117 43.42 -21.60 -2.59
CA PRO A 117 44.18 -21.16 -1.42
C PRO A 117 43.81 -19.73 -1.02
N ALA A 118 43.46 -19.56 0.26
CA ALA A 118 43.05 -18.30 0.86
C ALA A 118 44.21 -17.32 1.02
N SER A 119 44.03 -16.08 0.52
CA SER A 119 44.89 -14.95 0.90
C SER A 119 44.61 -14.52 2.34
N PRO A 120 45.63 -14.25 3.17
CA PRO A 120 45.48 -13.82 4.55
C PRO A 120 45.39 -12.29 4.61
N ASP A 121 44.26 -11.71 4.22
CA ASP A 121 44.07 -10.26 4.30
C ASP A 121 42.77 -9.88 5.01
N ALA A 122 42.96 -9.12 6.09
CA ALA A 122 42.04 -8.28 6.84
C ALA A 122 40.59 -8.79 6.98
N LYS A 123 40.29 -9.36 8.16
CA LYS A 123 38.94 -9.56 8.69
C LYS A 123 38.27 -8.21 8.96
N GLN A 124 37.84 -7.51 7.91
CA GLN A 124 37.01 -6.32 8.03
C GLN A 124 35.64 -6.76 8.57
N PRO A 125 35.13 -6.17 9.66
CA PRO A 125 33.82 -6.52 10.18
C PRO A 125 32.77 -6.31 9.08
N ALA A 126 31.93 -7.32 8.86
CA ALA A 126 30.85 -7.23 7.89
C ALA A 126 29.93 -6.06 8.25
N PRO A 127 29.43 -5.30 7.25
CA PRO A 127 28.45 -4.26 7.52
C PRO A 127 27.21 -4.86 8.19
N PRO A 128 26.52 -4.11 9.07
CA PRO A 128 25.29 -4.56 9.70
C PRO A 128 24.24 -4.87 8.63
N THR A 129 23.56 -6.01 8.75
CA THR A 129 22.46 -6.38 7.84
C THR A 129 21.30 -5.40 8.04
N PRO A 130 20.74 -4.83 6.95
CA PRO A 130 19.59 -3.96 7.09
C PRO A 130 18.40 -4.73 7.66
N THR A 131 17.75 -4.15 8.67
CA THR A 131 16.61 -4.78 9.34
C THR A 131 15.44 -3.82 9.49
N LEU A 132 14.23 -4.34 9.31
CA LEU A 132 12.99 -3.64 9.61
C LEU A 132 12.16 -4.53 10.55
N ASN A 133 11.48 -3.92 11.52
CA ASN A 133 10.72 -4.65 12.52
C ASN A 133 9.57 -5.43 11.85
N LYS A 134 9.49 -6.73 12.11
CA LYS A 134 8.47 -7.59 11.48
C LYS A 134 7.04 -7.22 11.88
N ASP A 135 6.82 -6.83 13.12
CA ASP A 135 5.49 -6.43 13.61
C ASP A 135 5.03 -5.13 12.93
N TYR A 136 5.96 -4.20 12.71
CA TYR A 136 5.73 -3.00 11.92
C TYR A 136 5.32 -3.32 10.48
N ILE A 137 6.06 -4.20 9.80
CA ILE A 137 5.73 -4.62 8.42
C ILE A 137 4.33 -5.22 8.38
N ARG A 138 3.99 -6.12 9.32
CA ARG A 138 2.65 -6.72 9.39
C ARG A 138 1.56 -5.68 9.62
N GLN A 139 1.81 -4.70 10.48
CA GLN A 139 0.86 -3.61 10.74
C GLN A 139 0.63 -2.77 9.48
N ARG A 140 1.69 -2.38 8.76
CA ARG A 140 1.56 -1.62 7.52
C ARG A 140 0.84 -2.37 6.41
N ILE A 141 1.14 -3.64 6.23
CA ILE A 141 0.40 -4.47 5.27
C ILE A 141 -1.08 -4.54 5.65
N LYS A 142 -1.39 -4.70 6.93
CA LYS A 142 -2.78 -4.75 7.41
C LYS A 142 -3.52 -3.43 7.19
N ASP A 143 -2.87 -2.30 7.42
CA ASP A 143 -3.53 -1.00 7.35
C ASP A 143 -3.65 -0.50 5.90
N ASP A 144 -2.59 -0.71 5.09
CA ASP A 144 -2.48 -0.09 3.77
C ASP A 144 -2.84 -1.08 2.63
N LEU A 145 -2.43 -2.36 2.71
CA LEU A 145 -2.66 -3.33 1.64
C LEU A 145 -3.98 -4.09 1.77
N VAL A 146 -4.36 -4.54 2.97
CA VAL A 146 -5.54 -5.41 3.16
C VAL A 146 -6.85 -4.79 2.64
N PRO A 147 -7.11 -3.47 2.80
CA PRO A 147 -8.29 -2.85 2.20
C PRO A 147 -8.33 -2.98 0.67
N LEU A 148 -7.20 -2.72 0.00
CA LEU A 148 -7.06 -2.84 -1.46
C LEU A 148 -7.16 -4.31 -1.89
N ALA A 149 -6.54 -5.22 -1.14
CA ALA A 149 -6.60 -6.66 -1.40
C ALA A 149 -8.03 -7.21 -1.33
N ARG A 150 -8.86 -6.65 -0.44
CA ARG A 150 -10.29 -7.00 -0.37
C ARG A 150 -11.01 -6.56 -1.64
N GLU A 151 -10.80 -5.34 -2.11
CA GLU A 151 -11.40 -4.84 -3.36
C GLU A 151 -10.96 -5.67 -4.59
N CYS A 152 -9.67 -6.01 -4.67
CA CYS A 152 -9.15 -6.90 -5.70
C CYS A 152 -9.84 -8.29 -5.68
N TYR A 153 -10.05 -8.83 -4.48
CA TYR A 153 -10.67 -10.15 -4.31
C TYR A 153 -12.16 -10.14 -4.60
N GLU A 154 -12.90 -9.12 -4.14
CA GLU A 154 -14.32 -8.94 -4.45
C GLU A 154 -14.55 -8.85 -5.96
N SER A 155 -13.70 -8.11 -6.68
CA SER A 155 -13.75 -8.03 -8.14
C SER A 155 -13.50 -9.40 -8.79
N ALA A 156 -12.50 -10.15 -8.31
CA ALA A 156 -12.19 -11.48 -8.85
C ALA A 156 -13.27 -12.53 -8.55
N LEU A 157 -14.07 -12.36 -7.49
CA LEU A 157 -15.20 -13.22 -7.18
C LEU A 157 -16.36 -13.06 -8.17
N GLU A 158 -16.43 -11.95 -8.91
CA GLU A 158 -17.41 -11.77 -9.99
C GLU A 158 -17.17 -12.76 -11.15
N ASP A 159 -15.90 -13.10 -11.41
CA ASP A 159 -15.48 -14.06 -12.42
C ASP A 159 -15.40 -15.49 -11.89
N ASP A 160 -14.90 -15.68 -10.67
CA ASP A 160 -14.76 -16.98 -10.02
C ASP A 160 -15.27 -16.94 -8.57
N ALA A 161 -16.57 -17.22 -8.39
CA ALA A 161 -17.20 -17.25 -7.08
C ALA A 161 -16.62 -18.33 -6.12
N ALA A 162 -15.90 -19.32 -6.65
CA ALA A 162 -15.27 -20.37 -5.84
C ALA A 162 -13.82 -20.02 -5.44
N LEU A 163 -13.31 -18.86 -5.87
CA LEU A 163 -11.95 -18.43 -5.59
C LEU A 163 -11.70 -18.38 -4.08
N ALA A 164 -10.69 -19.11 -3.62
CA ALA A 164 -10.24 -19.14 -2.23
C ALA A 164 -8.84 -19.76 -2.17
N GLY A 165 -8.18 -19.62 -1.03
CA GLY A 165 -6.90 -20.28 -0.77
C GLY A 165 -5.81 -19.31 -0.37
N ARG A 166 -4.57 -19.82 -0.38
CA ARG A 166 -3.39 -19.06 0.04
C ARG A 166 -2.66 -18.43 -1.15
N LEU A 167 -2.23 -17.19 -1.00
CA LEU A 167 -1.37 -16.47 -1.93
C LEU A 167 -0.14 -15.98 -1.18
N VAL A 168 1.05 -16.22 -1.72
CA VAL A 168 2.32 -15.81 -1.12
C VAL A 168 2.95 -14.72 -1.98
N MET A 169 3.26 -13.57 -1.39
CA MET A 169 3.95 -12.48 -2.07
C MET A 169 5.38 -12.36 -1.54
N ASP A 170 6.34 -12.31 -2.44
CA ASP A 170 7.74 -12.01 -2.16
C ASP A 170 8.05 -10.60 -2.66
N PHE A 171 8.51 -9.72 -1.79
CA PHE A 171 8.80 -8.34 -2.18
C PHE A 171 10.02 -7.76 -1.47
N SER A 172 10.61 -6.73 -2.06
CA SER A 172 11.77 -6.02 -1.52
C SER A 172 11.40 -4.60 -1.11
N ILE A 173 11.81 -4.21 0.09
CA ILE A 173 11.68 -2.84 0.61
C ILE A 173 13.05 -2.19 0.51
N VAL A 174 13.15 -1.09 -0.22
CA VAL A 174 14.35 -0.27 -0.34
C VAL A 174 14.10 1.05 0.38
N GLY A 175 15.02 1.48 1.24
CA GLY A 175 14.82 2.74 1.96
C GLY A 175 16.06 3.50 2.38
N ASP A 176 15.86 4.79 2.59
CA ASP A 176 16.83 5.78 3.06
C ASP A 176 16.16 6.68 4.11
N GLU A 177 16.87 7.07 5.17
CA GLU A 177 16.30 7.93 6.24
C GLU A 177 15.69 9.24 5.73
N ASP A 178 16.23 9.81 4.66
CA ASP A 178 15.78 11.09 4.13
C ASP A 178 14.52 10.98 3.25
N ILE A 179 14.18 9.77 2.80
CA ILE A 179 13.13 9.54 1.80
C ILE A 179 12.03 8.62 2.33
N GLY A 180 12.36 7.65 3.18
CA GLY A 180 11.48 6.56 3.59
C GLY A 180 11.81 5.23 2.91
N GLY A 181 10.97 4.22 3.15
CA GLY A 181 11.03 2.91 2.51
C GLY A 181 9.93 2.75 1.47
N VAL A 182 10.26 2.18 0.32
CA VAL A 182 9.31 1.84 -0.76
C VAL A 182 9.51 0.41 -1.21
N VAL A 183 8.46 -0.16 -1.80
CA VAL A 183 8.54 -1.45 -2.47
C VAL A 183 9.20 -1.28 -3.84
N ASP A 184 10.26 -2.05 -4.10
CA ASP A 184 11.02 -2.02 -5.36
C ASP A 184 10.59 -3.16 -6.29
N GLU A 185 10.55 -4.39 -5.76
CA GLU A 185 10.12 -5.57 -6.51
C GLU A 185 9.00 -6.33 -5.79
N VAL A 186 8.08 -6.89 -6.57
CA VAL A 186 7.01 -7.78 -6.08
C VAL A 186 6.89 -8.98 -7.02
N ALA A 187 7.01 -10.17 -6.45
CA ALA A 187 6.86 -11.47 -7.09
C ALA A 187 5.87 -12.34 -6.33
N LEU A 188 5.37 -13.39 -7.00
CA LEU A 188 4.57 -14.42 -6.36
C LEU A 188 5.45 -15.58 -5.95
N GLY A 189 5.27 -16.02 -4.71
CA GLY A 189 5.93 -17.21 -4.19
C GLY A 189 5.37 -18.47 -4.84
N GLU A 190 6.24 -19.47 -5.00
CA GLU A 190 5.92 -20.78 -5.60
C GLU A 190 4.79 -21.49 -4.85
N ASP A 191 4.72 -21.26 -3.55
CA ASP A 191 3.73 -21.77 -2.61
C ASP A 191 2.31 -21.18 -2.76
N SER A 192 2.08 -20.27 -3.72
CA SER A 192 0.76 -19.69 -3.96
C SER A 192 -0.19 -20.70 -4.61
N GLU A 193 -1.34 -20.93 -3.98
CA GLU A 193 -2.42 -21.80 -4.47
C GLU A 193 -3.29 -21.07 -5.50
N ILE A 194 -3.52 -19.77 -5.30
CA ILE A 194 -4.32 -18.92 -6.19
C ILE A 194 -3.51 -18.53 -7.43
N LYS A 195 -4.12 -18.68 -8.61
CA LYS A 195 -3.52 -18.34 -9.92
C LYS A 195 -4.38 -17.38 -10.77
N HIS A 196 -5.36 -16.72 -10.17
CA HIS A 196 -6.30 -15.84 -10.87
C HIS A 196 -5.61 -14.55 -11.39
N PRO A 197 -5.41 -14.37 -12.70
CA PRO A 197 -4.47 -13.37 -13.24
C PRO A 197 -4.81 -11.93 -12.83
N GLU A 198 -6.09 -11.55 -12.85
CA GLU A 198 -6.51 -10.18 -12.52
C GLU A 198 -6.33 -9.87 -11.02
N LEU A 199 -6.57 -10.86 -10.15
CA LEU A 199 -6.32 -10.73 -8.72
C LEU A 199 -4.83 -10.57 -8.44
N LEU A 200 -4.00 -11.38 -9.10
CA LEU A 200 -2.55 -11.33 -8.97
C LEU A 200 -1.98 -9.99 -9.42
N GLU A 201 -2.48 -9.44 -10.54
CA GLU A 201 -2.08 -8.14 -11.04
C GLU A 201 -2.52 -7.01 -10.10
N CYS A 202 -3.79 -7.00 -9.71
CA CYS A 202 -4.35 -6.00 -8.79
C CYS A 202 -3.60 -5.96 -7.44
N LEU A 203 -3.31 -7.13 -6.85
CA LEU A 203 -2.53 -7.21 -5.60
C LEU A 203 -1.10 -6.73 -5.78
N ARG A 204 -0.46 -7.09 -6.89
CA ARG A 204 0.90 -6.64 -7.20
C ARG A 204 0.95 -5.12 -7.33
N GLU A 205 0.00 -4.52 -8.02
CA GLU A 205 -0.08 -3.05 -8.16
C GLU A 205 -0.40 -2.37 -6.83
N SER A 206 -1.32 -2.92 -6.05
CA SER A 206 -1.66 -2.44 -4.70
C SER A 206 -0.47 -2.51 -3.74
N MET A 207 0.40 -3.51 -3.87
CA MET A 207 1.60 -3.60 -3.03
C MET A 207 2.59 -2.45 -3.31
N TYR A 208 2.65 -1.94 -4.54
CA TYR A 208 3.55 -0.84 -4.89
C TYR A 208 3.11 0.52 -4.33
N SER A 209 1.86 0.67 -3.88
CA SER A 209 1.39 1.90 -3.22
C SER A 209 1.70 1.92 -1.73
N VAL A 210 2.11 0.78 -1.14
CA VAL A 210 2.46 0.68 0.27
C VAL A 210 3.80 1.36 0.55
N THR A 211 3.83 2.19 1.59
CA THR A 211 5.03 2.90 2.04
C THR A 211 5.46 2.40 3.42
N PHE A 212 6.76 2.35 3.64
CA PHE A 212 7.36 1.86 4.87
C PHE A 212 8.29 2.91 5.48
N GLU A 213 8.59 2.75 6.76
CA GLU A 213 9.76 3.37 7.35
C GLU A 213 11.05 2.82 6.70
N PRO A 214 12.11 3.64 6.65
CA PRO A 214 13.37 3.21 6.11
C PRO A 214 13.97 2.09 6.98
N PRO A 215 14.57 1.04 6.39
CA PRO A 215 15.25 0.00 7.16
C PRO A 215 16.41 0.54 7.98
N GLU A 216 16.65 -0.02 9.17
CA GLU A 216 17.83 0.29 9.98
C GLU A 216 19.09 -0.07 9.19
N GLY A 217 20.06 0.85 9.13
CA GLY A 217 21.31 0.64 8.39
C GLY A 217 21.24 0.89 6.88
N TYR A 218 20.10 1.34 6.36
CA TYR A 218 19.82 1.61 4.94
C TYR A 218 19.93 0.38 4.02
N GLY A 219 19.25 0.42 2.88
CA GLY A 219 19.36 -0.63 1.86
C GLY A 219 18.08 -1.44 1.70
N THR A 220 18.23 -2.74 1.44
CA THR A 220 17.14 -3.60 0.95
C THR A 220 16.78 -4.68 1.96
N VAL A 221 15.48 -4.83 2.25
CA VAL A 221 14.91 -5.90 3.07
C VAL A 221 13.97 -6.73 2.20
N ARG A 222 14.20 -8.05 2.11
CA ARG A 222 13.28 -8.98 1.42
C ARG A 222 12.25 -9.54 2.41
N VAL A 223 11.00 -9.59 1.98
CA VAL A 223 9.85 -10.01 2.78
C VAL A 223 9.03 -11.03 2.02
N THR A 224 8.68 -12.13 2.67
CA THR A 224 7.69 -13.12 2.20
C THR A 224 6.45 -13.00 3.07
N TYR A 225 5.30 -12.70 2.46
CA TYR A 225 4.05 -12.46 3.17
C TYR A 225 2.89 -13.32 2.61
N PRO A 226 2.34 -14.26 3.42
CA PRO A 226 1.18 -15.03 3.03
C PRO A 226 -0.12 -14.26 3.30
N ILE A 227 -1.01 -14.26 2.31
CA ILE A 227 -2.38 -13.76 2.38
C ILE A 227 -3.31 -14.96 2.20
N VAL A 228 -4.31 -15.11 3.07
CA VAL A 228 -5.31 -16.17 2.96
C VAL A 228 -6.64 -15.52 2.57
N PHE A 229 -7.18 -15.97 1.44
CA PHE A 229 -8.50 -15.59 0.96
C PHE A 229 -9.49 -16.71 1.30
N ALA A 230 -10.62 -16.33 1.88
CA ALA A 230 -11.70 -17.24 2.21
C ALA A 230 -13.01 -16.69 1.65
N GLN A 231 -13.89 -17.59 1.23
CA GLN A 231 -15.26 -17.23 0.91
C GLN A 231 -16.01 -16.84 2.18
N ALA A 232 -16.96 -15.92 2.06
CA ALA A 232 -17.96 -15.73 3.10
C ALA A 232 -18.71 -17.07 3.31
N PRO A 233 -19.02 -17.47 4.55
CA PRO A 233 -19.91 -18.59 4.78
C PRO A 233 -21.23 -18.36 4.04
N PRO A 234 -21.83 -19.39 3.41
CA PRO A 234 -23.16 -19.22 2.81
C PRO A 234 -24.14 -18.76 3.91
N ASP A 235 -24.87 -17.68 3.65
CA ASP A 235 -25.86 -17.12 4.57
C ASP A 235 -27.00 -18.13 4.82
N GLY A 236 -26.86 -19.00 5.82
CA GLY A 236 -27.97 -19.77 6.40
C GLY A 236 -27.83 -21.30 6.44
N GLU A 237 -27.10 -21.79 7.43
CA GLU A 237 -27.37 -23.10 8.06
C GLU A 237 -27.88 -22.92 9.50
#